data_AF-A0A066UHP7-F1
#
_entry.id   AF-A0A066UHP7-F1
#
_cell.length_a   1.000
_cell.length_b   1.000
_cell.length_c   1.000
_cell.angle_alpha   90.00
_cell.angle_beta   90.00
_cell.angle_gamma   90.00
#
_symmetry.space_group_name_H-M   'P 1'
#
loop_
_entity.id
_entity.type
_entity.pdbx_description
1 polymer ?
#
loop_
_entity_poly.entity_id
_entity_poly.type
_entity_poly.pdbx_seq_one_letter_code
_entity_poly.pdbx_strand_id
1 'polypeptide(L)'
;MPFFDEPLAPLANPDRRPSAAVRAWLTAMAAADAYVFVTPEYNHAPPAALKNALDFLATEAAGKPASIVLYSTTAHGGALAGQQLRLAIGKAGMLPLPKSRSLAHADRLIGPTGELAEQSDRARRVAEFVPASLHDLVAHTRALRTPDLGPGG
;
A
#
# COMPACT_ATOMS: atom_id res chain seq x y z
N MET A 1 -13.02 9.15 0.47
CA MET A 1 -12.52 9.82 1.69
C MET A 1 -12.63 11.32 1.50
N PRO A 2 -13.05 12.08 2.52
CA PRO A 2 -12.96 13.55 2.49
C PRO A 2 -11.49 13.99 2.38
N PHE A 3 -11.26 15.23 1.98
CA PHE A 3 -9.93 15.82 2.06
C PHE A 3 -9.54 15.99 3.53
N PHE A 4 -8.27 15.74 3.87
CA PHE A 4 -7.76 15.87 5.23
C PHE A 4 -7.81 17.34 5.66
N ASP A 5 -8.56 17.59 6.73
CA ASP A 5 -8.86 18.93 7.24
C ASP A 5 -8.67 19.04 8.77
N GLU A 6 -8.04 18.04 9.40
CA GLU A 6 -7.80 18.05 10.83
C GLU A 6 -6.61 18.96 11.21
N PRO A 7 -6.69 19.67 12.35
CA PRO A 7 -5.69 20.68 12.73
C PRO A 7 -4.32 20.09 13.10
N LEU A 8 -4.29 18.80 13.46
CA LEU A 8 -3.08 18.07 13.82
C LEU A 8 -3.01 16.77 13.02
N ALA A 9 -1.79 16.38 12.63
CA ALA A 9 -1.56 15.07 12.03
C ALA A 9 -2.01 13.96 13.00
N PRO A 10 -2.60 12.84 12.52
CA PRO A 10 -3.18 11.84 13.41
C PRO A 10 -2.21 11.24 14.43
N LEU A 11 -0.96 11.00 14.05
CA LEU A 11 0.08 10.46 14.95
C LEU A 11 0.48 11.43 16.08
N ALA A 12 0.17 12.72 15.95
CA ALA A 12 0.44 13.75 16.94
C ALA A 12 -0.81 14.16 17.73
N ASN A 13 -1.94 13.48 17.53
CA ASN A 13 -3.22 13.86 18.11
C ASN A 13 -3.86 12.69 18.90
N PRO A 14 -3.51 12.50 20.19
CA PRO A 14 -4.07 11.42 21.00
C PRO A 14 -5.59 11.59 21.25
N ASP A 15 -6.07 12.84 21.23
CA ASP A 15 -7.47 13.19 21.48
C ASP A 15 -8.29 13.29 20.19
N ARG A 16 -7.78 12.75 19.08
CA ARG A 16 -8.43 12.80 17.77
C ARG A 16 -9.88 12.30 17.82
N ARG A 17 -10.79 13.04 17.17
CA ARG A 17 -12.21 12.69 17.02
C ARG A 17 -12.60 12.82 15.55
N PRO A 18 -12.21 11.87 14.67
CA PRO A 18 -12.52 11.97 13.25
C PRO A 18 -14.03 11.77 13.02
N SER A 19 -14.56 12.19 11.87
CA SER A 19 -15.98 12.05 11.54
C SER A 19 -16.45 10.58 11.54
N ALA A 20 -17.76 10.34 11.61
CA ALA A 20 -18.31 8.98 11.62
C ALA A 20 -17.89 8.16 10.39
N ALA A 21 -17.87 8.77 9.21
CA ALA A 21 -17.43 8.13 7.97
C ALA A 21 -15.93 7.77 8.01
N VAL A 22 -15.09 8.67 8.51
CA VAL A 22 -13.65 8.42 8.66
C VAL A 22 -13.41 7.31 9.69
N ARG A 23 -14.10 7.33 10.84
CA ARG A 23 -14.01 6.26 11.84
C ARG A 23 -14.39 4.90 11.28
N ALA A 24 -15.50 4.82 10.53
CA ALA A 24 -15.92 3.57 9.91
C ALA A 24 -14.88 3.02 8.94
N TRP A 25 -14.28 3.90 8.13
CA TRP A 25 -13.19 3.53 7.23
C TRP A 25 -11.93 3.07 7.99
N LEU A 26 -11.53 3.79 9.04
CA LEU A 26 -10.37 3.43 9.88
C LEU A 26 -10.58 2.06 10.56
N THR A 27 -11.78 1.77 11.07
CA THR A 27 -12.11 0.45 11.64
C THR A 27 -11.94 -0.65 10.60
N ALA A 28 -12.41 -0.44 9.36
CA ALA A 28 -12.23 -1.41 8.28
C ALA A 28 -10.75 -1.62 7.94
N MET A 29 -9.96 -0.54 7.90
CA MET A 29 -8.52 -0.63 7.67
C MET A 29 -7.79 -1.31 8.85
N ALA A 30 -8.22 -1.07 10.09
CA ALA A 30 -7.64 -1.67 11.29
C ALA A 30 -7.82 -3.19 11.34
N ALA A 31 -8.85 -3.74 10.70
CA ALA A 31 -9.08 -5.18 10.64
C ALA A 31 -8.12 -5.93 9.69
N ALA A 32 -7.41 -5.21 8.80
CA ALA A 32 -6.47 -5.84 7.88
C ALA A 32 -5.20 -6.30 8.61
N ASP A 33 -4.68 -7.48 8.25
CA ASP A 33 -3.39 -7.97 8.74
C ASP A 33 -2.18 -7.34 8.02
N ALA A 34 -2.40 -6.82 6.80
CA ALA A 34 -1.38 -6.23 5.94
C ALA A 34 -2.03 -5.38 4.84
N TYR A 35 -1.22 -4.55 4.17
CA TYR A 35 -1.67 -3.65 3.11
C TYR A 35 -0.93 -3.85 1.79
N VAL A 36 -1.62 -3.60 0.68
CA VAL A 36 -1.02 -3.44 -0.65
C VAL A 36 -1.38 -2.05 -1.16
N PHE A 37 -0.38 -1.20 -1.33
CA PHE A 37 -0.54 0.12 -1.94
C PHE A 37 -0.31 0.01 -3.44
N VAL A 38 -1.37 0.14 -4.23
CA VAL A 38 -1.31 0.15 -5.69
C VAL A 38 -1.36 1.60 -6.17
N THR A 39 -0.34 2.06 -6.90
CA THR A 39 -0.27 3.46 -7.31
C THR A 39 0.31 3.65 -8.71
N PRO A 40 -0.23 4.61 -9.50
CA PRO A 40 0.50 5.22 -10.59
C PRO A 40 1.50 6.25 -10.04
N GLU A 41 2.27 6.86 -10.94
CA GLU A 41 3.06 8.06 -10.65
C GLU A 41 2.52 9.25 -11.43
N TYR A 42 2.15 10.31 -10.71
CA TYR A 42 1.76 11.60 -11.28
C TYR A 42 2.74 12.65 -10.78
N ASN A 43 3.47 13.29 -11.69
CA ASN A 43 4.47 14.32 -11.38
C ASN A 43 5.47 13.87 -10.29
N HIS A 44 6.00 12.65 -10.42
CA HIS A 44 6.94 12.04 -9.46
C HIS A 44 6.38 11.77 -8.06
N ALA A 45 5.06 11.75 -7.89
CA ALA A 45 4.38 11.51 -6.63
C ALA A 45 3.24 10.48 -6.77
N PRO A 46 2.81 9.83 -5.68
CA PRO A 46 1.54 9.12 -5.66
C PRO A 46 0.37 10.10 -5.87
N PRO A 47 -0.79 9.65 -6.38
CA PRO A 47 -1.98 10.48 -6.48
C PRO A 47 -2.36 11.10 -5.15
N ALA A 48 -2.81 12.36 -5.18
CA ALA A 48 -3.24 13.10 -4.00
C ALA A 48 -4.29 12.33 -3.19
N ALA A 49 -5.24 11.67 -3.86
CA ALA A 49 -6.27 10.86 -3.20
C ALA A 49 -5.69 9.70 -2.37
N LEU A 50 -4.65 9.01 -2.88
CA LEU A 50 -4.00 7.92 -2.17
C LEU A 50 -3.23 8.45 -0.96
N LYS A 51 -2.46 9.51 -1.15
CA LYS A 51 -1.71 10.15 -0.06
C LYS A 51 -2.65 10.70 1.02
N ASN A 52 -3.75 11.34 0.61
CA ASN A 52 -4.79 11.84 1.50
C ASN A 52 -5.39 10.71 2.34
N ALA A 53 -5.74 9.57 1.72
CA ALA A 53 -6.23 8.41 2.48
C ALA A 53 -5.19 7.89 3.49
N LEU A 54 -3.91 7.80 3.08
CA LEU A 54 -2.82 7.40 3.96
C LEU A 54 -2.63 8.38 5.13
N ASP A 55 -2.86 9.68 4.93
CA ASP A 55 -2.73 10.68 6.00
C ASP A 55 -3.78 10.52 7.11
N PHE A 56 -4.92 9.88 6.83
CA PHE A 56 -5.88 9.54 7.88
C PHE A 56 -5.44 8.32 8.72
N LEU A 57 -4.63 7.43 8.16
CA LEU A 57 -4.27 6.14 8.74
C LEU A 57 -3.08 6.32 9.69
N ALA A 58 -3.23 5.91 10.96
CA ALA A 58 -2.26 6.19 12.01
C ALA A 58 -1.86 4.91 12.74
N THR A 59 -2.04 4.88 14.06
CA THR A 59 -1.64 3.76 14.93
C THR A 59 -2.37 2.46 14.60
N GLU A 60 -3.53 2.52 13.93
CA GLU A 60 -4.31 1.35 13.50
C GLU A 60 -3.58 0.47 12.48
N ALA A 61 -2.60 1.03 11.77
CA ALA A 61 -1.77 0.34 10.79
C ALA A 61 -0.38 -0.02 11.31
N ALA A 62 -0.03 0.39 12.53
CA ALA A 62 1.31 0.19 13.08
C ALA A 62 1.66 -1.30 13.20
N GLY A 63 2.91 -1.65 12.89
CA GLY A 63 3.44 -3.01 12.91
C GLY A 63 2.98 -3.90 11.75
N LYS A 64 2.06 -3.44 10.89
CA LYS A 64 1.52 -4.25 9.80
C LYS A 64 2.41 -4.21 8.55
N PRO A 65 2.65 -5.35 7.89
CA PRO A 65 3.34 -5.39 6.61
C PRO A 65 2.64 -4.58 5.52
N ALA A 66 3.41 -3.90 4.69
CA ALA A 66 2.89 -3.14 3.56
C ALA A 66 3.71 -3.38 2.30
N SER A 67 3.06 -3.84 1.22
CA SER A 67 3.67 -3.94 -0.10
C SER A 67 3.30 -2.74 -0.98
N ILE A 68 4.17 -2.39 -1.93
CA ILE A 68 3.94 -1.32 -2.90
C ILE A 68 3.96 -1.92 -4.30
N VAL A 69 2.85 -1.77 -5.01
CA VAL A 69 2.68 -2.09 -6.43
C VAL A 69 2.58 -0.79 -7.21
N LEU A 70 3.45 -0.64 -8.19
CA LEU A 70 3.57 0.54 -9.04
C LEU A 70 3.13 0.19 -10.44
N TYR A 71 2.50 1.12 -11.14
CA TYR A 71 2.26 0.99 -12.57
C TYR A 71 2.48 2.31 -13.29
N SER A 72 2.91 2.25 -14.55
CA SER A 72 3.14 3.44 -15.37
C SER A 72 3.04 3.06 -16.85
N THR A 73 2.69 4.03 -17.69
CA THR A 73 2.79 3.89 -19.15
C THR A 73 4.24 4.03 -19.66
N THR A 74 5.14 4.48 -18.78
CA THR A 74 6.55 4.72 -19.09
C THR A 74 7.46 3.59 -18.59
N ALA A 75 8.70 3.57 -19.08
CA ALA A 75 9.73 2.64 -18.63
C ALA A 75 10.15 2.86 -17.16
N HIS A 76 9.95 4.05 -16.60
CA HIS A 76 10.31 4.37 -15.21
C HIS A 76 9.46 3.60 -14.19
N GLY A 77 8.28 3.12 -14.59
CA GLY A 77 7.50 2.20 -13.75
C GLY A 77 6.97 2.78 -12.43
N GLY A 78 7.01 4.10 -12.25
CA GLY A 78 6.50 4.80 -11.06
C GLY A 78 7.42 4.79 -9.85
N ALA A 79 8.73 4.65 -10.07
CA ALA A 79 9.72 4.48 -9.00
C ALA A 79 9.73 5.61 -7.94
N LEU A 80 9.53 6.88 -8.34
CA LEU A 80 9.59 8.02 -7.43
C LEU A 80 8.35 8.10 -6.56
N ALA A 81 7.16 7.80 -7.12
CA ALA A 81 5.96 7.61 -6.30
C ALA A 81 6.14 6.50 -5.25
N GLY A 82 6.79 5.40 -5.63
CA GLY A 82 7.12 4.30 -4.72
C GLY A 82 8.07 4.69 -3.59
N GLN A 83 9.08 5.53 -3.87
CA GLN A 83 9.99 6.06 -2.86
C GLN A 83 9.27 6.96 -1.85
N GLN A 84 8.41 7.86 -2.33
CA GLN A 84 7.61 8.72 -1.45
C GLN A 84 6.65 7.91 -0.58
N LEU A 85 5.94 6.94 -1.15
CA LEU A 85 5.05 6.07 -0.39
C LEU A 85 5.80 5.27 0.68
N ARG A 86 6.99 4.75 0.37
CA ARG A 86 7.79 4.01 1.35
C ARG A 86 8.10 4.84 2.60
N LEU A 87 8.43 6.11 2.42
CA LEU A 87 8.66 7.04 3.54
C LEU A 87 7.37 7.28 4.34
N ALA A 88 6.26 7.54 3.64
CA ALA A 88 4.97 7.81 4.29
C ALA A 88 4.43 6.58 5.05
N ILE A 89 4.54 5.39 4.46
CA ILE A 89 4.15 4.11 5.06
C ILE A 89 4.99 3.85 6.32
N GLY A 90 6.31 4.01 6.24
CA GLY A 90 7.19 3.88 7.41
C GLY A 90 6.85 4.90 8.49
N LYS A 91 6.53 6.14 8.12
CA LYS A 91 6.10 7.17 9.08
C LYS A 91 4.79 6.81 9.79
N ALA A 92 3.86 6.15 9.10
CA ALA A 92 2.63 5.61 9.68
C ALA A 92 2.84 4.36 10.57
N GLY A 93 4.09 3.92 10.78
CA GLY A 93 4.43 2.81 11.66
C GLY A 93 4.24 1.42 11.04
N MET A 94 3.91 1.34 9.75
CA MET A 94 3.86 0.08 9.00
C MET A 94 5.26 -0.44 8.68
N LEU A 95 5.34 -1.71 8.27
CA LEU A 95 6.56 -2.38 7.86
C LEU A 95 6.61 -2.53 6.32
N PRO A 96 7.19 -1.56 5.58
CA PRO A 96 7.22 -1.62 4.13
C PRO A 96 8.16 -2.73 3.65
N LEU A 97 7.65 -3.67 2.86
CA LEU A 97 8.43 -4.76 2.28
C LEU A 97 9.58 -4.21 1.42
N PRO A 98 10.76 -4.84 1.41
CA PRO A 98 11.97 -4.27 0.80
C PRO A 98 11.84 -4.09 -0.71
N LYS A 99 11.10 -4.97 -1.40
CA LYS A 99 10.92 -4.93 -2.85
C LYS A 99 9.58 -4.30 -3.20
N SER A 100 9.62 -3.11 -3.81
CA SER A 100 8.49 -2.59 -4.57
C SER A 100 8.39 -3.34 -5.90
N ARG A 101 7.17 -3.47 -6.39
CA ARG A 101 6.82 -4.29 -7.54
C ARG A 101 6.27 -3.34 -8.59
N SER A 102 6.95 -3.18 -9.72
CA SER A 102 6.58 -2.22 -10.78
C SER A 102 6.13 -2.87 -12.09
N LEU A 103 5.05 -2.34 -12.66
CA LEU A 103 4.53 -2.63 -13.99
C LEU A 103 4.78 -1.43 -14.93
N ALA A 104 5.89 -1.48 -15.66
CA ALA A 104 6.21 -0.49 -16.69
C ALA A 104 5.49 -0.80 -18.01
N HIS A 105 5.01 0.24 -18.70
CA HIS A 105 4.16 0.16 -19.90
C HIS A 105 2.87 -0.62 -19.67
N ALA A 106 2.19 -0.33 -18.56
CA ALA A 106 0.94 -0.97 -18.19
C ALA A 106 -0.15 -0.86 -19.28
N ASP A 107 -0.16 0.25 -20.04
CA ASP A 107 -1.05 0.49 -21.19
C ASP A 107 -0.90 -0.53 -22.32
N ARG A 108 0.25 -1.21 -22.41
CA ARG A 108 0.54 -2.23 -23.42
C ARG A 108 0.38 -3.65 -22.91
N LEU A 109 0.32 -3.78 -21.58
CA LEU A 109 0.33 -5.07 -20.89
C LEU A 109 -1.03 -5.46 -20.34
N ILE A 110 -1.89 -4.48 -20.08
CA ILE A 110 -3.24 -4.67 -19.58
C ILE A 110 -4.21 -4.21 -20.67
N GLY A 111 -4.99 -5.15 -21.18
CA GLY A 111 -6.04 -4.87 -22.15
C GLY A 111 -7.23 -4.14 -21.54
N PRO A 112 -8.18 -3.69 -22.38
CA PRO A 112 -9.31 -2.88 -21.95
C PRO A 112 -10.24 -3.60 -20.96
N THR A 113 -10.21 -4.94 -20.87
CA THR A 113 -11.01 -5.72 -19.90
C THR A 113 -10.20 -6.17 -18.68
N GLY A 114 -8.96 -5.70 -18.53
CA GLY A 114 -8.07 -6.05 -17.42
C GLY A 114 -7.26 -7.33 -17.64
N GLU A 115 -7.38 -7.95 -18.80
CA GLU A 115 -6.61 -9.12 -19.21
C GLU A 115 -5.15 -8.75 -19.48
N LEU A 116 -4.22 -9.66 -19.19
CA LEU A 116 -2.85 -9.49 -19.62
C LEU A 116 -2.76 -9.72 -21.13
N ALA A 117 -2.12 -8.80 -21.85
CA ALA A 117 -1.83 -8.99 -23.27
C ALA A 117 -0.89 -10.21 -23.42
N GLU A 118 -1.45 -11.35 -23.81
CA GLU A 118 -0.67 -12.57 -24.02
C GLU A 118 0.38 -12.37 -25.13
N GLN A 119 1.47 -13.17 -25.06
CA GLN A 119 2.53 -13.31 -26.08
C GLN A 119 3.77 -12.40 -25.97
N SER A 120 4.07 -11.86 -24.78
CA SER A 120 5.41 -11.30 -24.53
C SER A 120 6.04 -11.85 -23.25
N ASP A 121 7.37 -11.98 -23.22
CA ASP A 121 8.11 -12.29 -21.99
C ASP A 121 7.81 -11.29 -20.87
N ARG A 122 7.40 -10.08 -21.25
CA ARG A 122 6.98 -9.03 -20.32
C ARG A 122 5.66 -9.40 -19.63
N ALA A 123 4.66 -9.87 -20.37
CA ALA A 123 3.41 -10.35 -19.81
C ALA A 123 3.60 -11.56 -18.89
N ARG A 124 4.49 -12.50 -19.25
CA ARG A 124 4.86 -13.65 -18.38
C ARG A 124 5.45 -13.20 -17.05
N ARG A 125 6.41 -12.26 -17.07
CA ARG A 125 6.99 -11.68 -15.84
C ARG A 125 5.94 -10.99 -14.97
N VAL A 126 4.92 -10.39 -15.57
CA VAL A 126 3.80 -9.75 -14.85
C VAL A 126 2.83 -10.79 -14.28
N ALA A 127 2.61 -11.90 -14.96
CA ALA A 127 1.81 -13.00 -14.43
C ALA A 127 2.47 -13.64 -13.19
N GLU A 128 3.81 -13.73 -13.16
CA GLU A 128 4.58 -14.20 -11.99
C GLU A 128 4.63 -13.17 -10.86
N PHE A 129 4.54 -11.90 -11.20
CA PHE A 129 4.66 -10.78 -10.27
C PHE A 129 3.57 -10.74 -9.21
N VAL A 130 2.31 -10.98 -9.60
CA VAL A 130 1.17 -10.90 -8.66
C VAL A 130 1.25 -11.99 -7.59
N PRO A 131 1.42 -13.28 -7.94
CA PRO A 131 1.65 -14.34 -6.96
C PRO A 131 2.87 -14.09 -6.08
N ALA A 132 4.01 -13.67 -6.66
CA ALA A 132 5.22 -13.41 -5.88
C ALA A 132 5.03 -12.26 -4.87
N SER A 133 4.35 -11.19 -5.28
CA SER A 133 4.07 -10.04 -4.40
C SER A 133 3.16 -10.40 -3.23
N LEU A 134 2.14 -11.24 -3.49
CA LEU A 134 1.25 -11.75 -2.46
C LEU A 134 1.95 -12.76 -1.56
N HIS A 135 2.77 -13.64 -2.12
CA HIS A 135 3.54 -14.62 -1.38
C HIS A 135 4.47 -13.95 -0.37
N ASP A 136 5.25 -12.95 -0.80
CA ASP A 136 6.15 -12.20 0.09
C ASP A 136 5.35 -11.53 1.22
N LEU A 137 4.22 -10.89 0.90
CA LEU A 137 3.38 -10.23 1.90
C LEU A 137 2.83 -11.23 2.92
N VAL A 138 2.25 -12.34 2.45
CA VAL A 138 1.72 -13.40 3.31
C VAL A 138 2.79 -13.99 4.21
N ALA A 139 4.00 -14.23 3.68
CA ALA A 139 5.12 -14.72 4.47
C ALA A 139 5.48 -13.75 5.61
N HIS A 140 5.55 -12.44 5.33
CA HIS A 140 5.83 -11.42 6.35
C HIS A 140 4.69 -11.32 7.36
N THR A 141 3.43 -11.34 6.91
CA THR A 141 2.26 -11.34 7.81
C THR A 141 2.28 -12.52 8.77
N ARG A 142 2.60 -13.73 8.27
CA ARG A 142 2.71 -14.93 9.11
C ARG A 142 3.86 -14.83 10.10
N ALA A 143 5.01 -14.30 9.69
CA ALA A 143 6.17 -14.15 10.56
C ALA A 143 5.98 -13.11 11.67
N LEU A 144 5.16 -12.08 11.41
CA LEU A 144 4.90 -10.97 12.33
C LEU A 144 3.65 -11.16 13.18
N ARG A 145 2.80 -12.13 12.85
CA ARG A 145 1.81 -12.64 13.81
C ARG A 145 2.60 -13.28 14.94
N THR A 146 2.66 -12.60 16.08
CA THR A 146 3.05 -13.25 17.33
C THR A 146 2.17 -14.50 17.48
N PRO A 147 2.75 -15.67 17.76
CA PRO A 147 1.96 -16.77 18.28
C PRO A 147 1.22 -16.24 19.51
N ASP A 148 -0.02 -16.68 19.72
CA ASP A 148 -0.71 -16.48 20.98
C ASP A 148 0.13 -17.15 22.09
N LEU A 149 1.07 -16.41 22.64
CA LEU A 149 1.77 -16.78 23.86
C LEU A 149 0.74 -16.51 24.95
N GLY A 150 -0.09 -17.52 25.23
CA GLY A 150 -1.04 -17.48 26.33
C GLY A 150 -0.37 -16.96 27.61
N PRO A 151 -1.14 -16.45 28.58
CA PRO A 151 -0.60 -15.76 29.74
C PRO A 151 0.32 -16.70 30.55
N GLY A 152 1.64 -16.54 30.41
CA GLY A 152 2.63 -17.32 31.15
C GLY A 152 4.02 -17.32 30.51
N GLY A 153 4.87 -16.39 30.96
CA GLY A 153 6.32 -16.38 30.79
C GLY A 153 6.96 -15.69 31.97
#